data_AF-A0A961NNT1-F1
#
_entry.id   AF-A0A961NNT1-F1
#
_cell.length_a   1.000
_cell.length_b   1.000
_cell.length_c   1.000
_cell.angle_alpha   90.00
_cell.angle_beta   90.00
_cell.angle_gamma   90.00
#
_symmetry.space_group_name_H-M   'P 1'
#
loop_
_entity.id
_entity.type
_entity.pdbx_description
1 polymer ?
#
loop_
_entity_poly.entity_id
_entity_poly.type
_entity_poly.pdbx_seq_one_letter_code
_entity_poly.pdbx_strand_id
1 'polypeptide(L)'
;FADVVSPMHYSSHFGDNYLDHIQPREKRTYELLKLGSERPVRMGQGRFQVRPWLQAFRIKIGIWGYGEPYMQNQILGSIAGGANGYQFWGPIQEFYIPGRVQKELFTE
;
A
#
# COMPACT_ATOMS: atom_id res chain seq x y z
N PHE A 1 5.23 -24.22 -5.52
CA PHE A 1 5.98 -22.94 -5.59
C PHE A 1 5.03 -21.85 -6.05
N ALA A 2 5.27 -20.60 -5.66
CA ALA A 2 4.48 -19.45 -6.09
C ALA A 2 5.41 -18.43 -6.75
N ASP A 3 5.07 -17.96 -7.94
CA ASP A 3 5.84 -16.94 -8.67
C ASP A 3 5.62 -15.53 -8.10
N VAL A 4 4.44 -15.31 -7.53
CA VAL A 4 4.01 -14.03 -6.97
C VAL A 4 3.38 -14.25 -5.59
N VAL A 5 3.77 -13.42 -4.63
CA VAL A 5 3.15 -13.32 -3.31
C VAL A 5 2.50 -11.94 -3.18
N SER A 6 1.21 -11.92 -2.86
CA SER A 6 0.41 -10.70 -2.78
C SER A 6 -0.07 -10.44 -1.34
N PRO A 7 0.77 -9.85 -0.47
CA PRO A 7 0.38 -9.62 0.92
C PRO A 7 -0.69 -8.51 1.02
N MET A 8 -1.60 -8.65 1.98
CA MET A 8 -2.73 -7.75 2.20
C MET A 8 -2.42 -6.80 3.38
N HIS A 9 -1.61 -5.77 3.14
CA HIS A 9 -1.23 -4.76 4.14
C HIS A 9 -2.24 -3.61 4.20
N TYR A 10 -3.44 -3.88 4.69
CA TYR A 10 -4.48 -2.86 4.82
C TYR A 10 -4.25 -2.02 6.06
N SER A 11 -3.85 -0.76 5.88
CA SER A 11 -3.59 0.22 6.94
C SER A 11 -4.64 0.19 8.04
N SER A 12 -5.91 0.16 7.65
CA SER A 12 -7.04 0.15 8.56
C SER A 12 -7.13 -1.05 9.53
N HIS A 13 -6.42 -2.14 9.24
CA HIS A 13 -6.41 -3.37 10.06
C HIS A 13 -5.27 -3.40 11.09
N PHE A 14 -4.36 -2.43 11.06
CA PHE A 14 -3.24 -2.33 12.02
C PHE A 14 -3.62 -1.62 13.34
N GLY A 15 -4.91 -1.34 13.55
CA GLY A 15 -5.38 -0.66 14.76
C GLY A 15 -5.10 0.83 14.73
N ASP A 16 -4.98 1.42 15.92
CA ASP A 16 -4.94 2.89 16.08
C ASP A 16 -3.53 3.38 16.41
N ASN A 17 -2.72 2.53 17.04
CA ASN A 17 -1.42 2.89 17.61
C ASN A 17 -0.23 2.36 16.79
N TYR A 18 -0.46 1.56 15.75
CA TYR A 18 0.64 1.07 14.93
C TYR A 18 1.26 2.22 14.13
N LEU A 19 2.60 2.34 14.21
CA LEU A 19 3.38 3.45 13.63
C LEU A 19 2.95 4.85 14.13
N ASP A 20 2.40 4.95 15.34
CA ASP A 20 1.96 6.23 15.90
C ASP A 20 3.06 7.29 16.07
N HIS A 21 4.29 6.83 16.30
CA HIS A 21 5.51 7.64 16.36
C HIS A 21 5.91 8.27 15.01
N ILE A 22 5.38 7.78 13.88
CA ILE A 22 5.66 8.38 12.56
C ILE A 22 4.84 9.65 12.39
N GLN A 23 5.55 10.76 12.18
CA GLN A 23 4.99 12.10 11.98
C GLN A 23 5.52 12.75 10.69
N PRO A 24 4.68 13.48 9.94
CA PRO A 24 3.24 13.66 10.16
C PRO A 24 2.46 12.36 9.87
N ARG A 25 1.26 12.23 10.45
CA ARG A 25 0.39 11.02 10.40
C ARG A 25 0.20 10.47 8.98
N GLU A 26 0.16 11.34 7.98
CA GLU A 26 -0.03 11.01 6.57
C GLU A 26 1.08 10.09 6.03
N LYS A 27 2.28 10.13 6.62
CA LYS A 27 3.41 9.25 6.26
C LYS A 27 3.26 7.81 6.77
N ARG A 28 2.38 7.55 7.75
CA ARG A 28 2.22 6.21 8.35
C ARG A 28 1.86 5.14 7.32
N THR A 29 0.96 5.47 6.39
CA THR A 29 0.56 4.58 5.30
C THR A 29 1.72 4.25 4.38
N TYR A 30 2.54 5.24 4.02
CA TYR A 30 3.73 5.02 3.22
C TYR A 30 4.71 4.06 3.92
N GLU A 31 5.02 4.33 5.19
CA GLU A 31 5.96 3.50 5.96
C GLU A 31 5.42 2.08 6.19
N LEU A 32 4.11 1.92 6.43
CA LEU A 32 3.49 0.61 6.53
C LEU A 32 3.69 -0.21 5.25
N LEU A 33 3.39 0.36 4.09
CA LEU A 33 3.47 -0.38 2.81
C LEU A 33 4.92 -0.66 2.42
N LYS A 34 5.85 0.25 2.76
CA LYS A 34 7.28 0.04 2.60
C LYS A 34 7.77 -1.13 3.45
N LEU A 35 7.51 -1.12 4.76
CA LEU A 35 7.91 -2.20 5.66
C LEU A 35 7.25 -3.54 5.30
N GLY A 36 5.96 -3.50 4.96
CA GLY A 36 5.19 -4.66 4.54
C GLY A 36 5.73 -5.30 3.25
N SER A 37 6.29 -4.51 2.33
CA SER A 37 6.88 -5.02 1.09
C SER A 37 8.35 -5.42 1.24
N GLU A 38 9.14 -4.66 2.00
CA GLU A 38 10.59 -4.86 2.16
C GLU A 38 10.92 -6.21 2.79
N ARG A 39 10.15 -6.62 3.81
CA ARG A 39 10.38 -7.90 4.51
C ARG A 39 10.21 -9.12 3.59
N PRO A 40 9.08 -9.33 2.90
CA PRO A 40 8.92 -10.47 1.99
C PRO A 40 9.87 -10.40 0.79
N VAL A 41 10.22 -9.22 0.28
CA VAL A 41 11.25 -9.08 -0.77
C VAL A 41 12.60 -9.60 -0.29
N ARG A 42 13.06 -9.16 0.89
CA ARG A 42 14.33 -9.65 1.49
C ARG A 42 14.31 -11.14 1.77
N MET A 43 13.22 -11.65 2.35
CA MET A 43 13.07 -13.07 2.67
C MET A 43 12.95 -13.94 1.42
N GLY A 44 12.36 -13.41 0.36
CA GLY A 44 12.16 -14.13 -0.90
C GLY A 44 13.46 -14.36 -1.67
N GLN A 45 14.48 -13.51 -1.50
CA GLN A 45 15.78 -13.63 -2.18
C GLN A 45 15.64 -13.86 -3.70
N GLY A 46 14.67 -13.19 -4.33
CA GLY A 46 14.40 -13.31 -5.76
C GLY A 46 13.63 -14.57 -6.19
N ARG A 47 13.23 -15.46 -5.28
CA ARG A 47 12.46 -16.69 -5.60
C ARG A 47 11.01 -16.43 -6.00
N PHE A 48 10.47 -15.27 -5.65
CA PHE A 48 9.14 -14.82 -6.02
C PHE A 48 9.10 -13.29 -6.07
N GLN A 49 8.15 -12.74 -6.81
CA GLN A 49 7.84 -11.31 -6.82
C GLN A 49 6.84 -10.97 -5.71
N VAL A 50 6.93 -9.76 -5.17
CA VAL A 50 5.96 -9.24 -4.20
C VAL A 50 5.04 -8.24 -4.89
N ARG A 51 3.73 -8.46 -4.85
CA ARG A 51 2.71 -7.56 -5.43
C ARG A 51 1.56 -7.32 -4.46
N PRO A 52 1.67 -6.38 -3.50
CA PRO A 52 0.69 -6.22 -2.43
C PRO A 52 -0.70 -5.84 -2.95
N TRP A 53 -1.71 -6.22 -2.17
CA TRP A 53 -3.05 -5.66 -2.29
C TRP A 53 -3.11 -4.35 -1.50
N LEU A 54 -3.40 -3.25 -2.20
CA LEU A 54 -3.59 -1.92 -1.62
C LEU A 54 -5.07 -1.72 -1.28
N GLN A 55 -5.34 -1.11 -0.13
CA GLN A 55 -6.70 -0.85 0.34
C GLN A 55 -7.35 0.26 -0.50
N ALA A 56 -8.42 -0.08 -1.21
CA ALA A 56 -9.30 0.83 -1.95
C ALA A 56 -10.73 0.80 -1.38
N PHE A 57 -10.84 0.83 -0.05
CA PHE A 57 -12.10 0.91 0.71
C PHE A 57 -11.92 1.75 1.97
N ARG A 58 -13.05 2.25 2.51
CA ARG A 58 -13.08 3.32 3.52
C ARG A 58 -13.28 2.79 4.94
N ILE A 59 -12.22 2.24 5.53
CA ILE A 59 -12.21 1.84 6.95
C ILE A 59 -11.11 2.60 7.70
N LYS A 60 -11.41 3.06 8.93
CA LYS A 60 -10.53 3.85 9.81
C LYS A 60 -9.91 5.10 9.15
N ILE A 61 -10.69 5.80 8.33
CA ILE A 61 -10.23 6.99 7.58
C ILE A 61 -9.72 8.11 8.49
N GLY A 62 -10.25 8.24 9.71
CA GLY A 62 -9.82 9.24 10.69
C GLY A 62 -8.45 8.96 11.31
N ILE A 63 -7.87 7.78 11.07
CA ILE A 63 -6.57 7.36 11.62
C ILE A 63 -5.57 7.19 10.48
N TRP A 64 -5.96 6.44 9.45
CA TRP A 64 -5.07 6.07 8.35
C TRP A 64 -5.22 6.95 7.11
N GLY A 65 -6.28 7.73 7.03
CA GLY A 65 -6.63 8.52 5.84
C GLY A 65 -7.37 7.71 4.78
N TYR A 66 -7.84 8.43 3.75
CA TYR A 66 -8.37 7.89 2.51
C TYR A 66 -8.38 9.00 1.45
N GLY A 67 -8.42 8.65 0.16
CA GLY A 67 -8.34 9.61 -0.94
C GLY A 67 -7.00 9.54 -1.67
N GLU A 68 -6.69 10.54 -2.51
CA GLU A 68 -5.49 10.50 -3.35
C GLU A 68 -4.19 10.43 -2.56
N PRO A 69 -3.94 11.26 -1.52
CA PRO A 69 -2.68 11.19 -0.79
C PRO A 69 -2.48 9.82 -0.13
N TYR A 70 -3.59 9.20 0.32
CA TYR A 70 -3.57 7.86 0.87
C TYR A 70 -3.20 6.81 -0.20
N MET A 71 -3.83 6.85 -1.39
CA MET A 71 -3.49 5.93 -2.48
C MET A 71 -2.05 6.13 -2.96
N GLN A 72 -1.61 7.39 -3.10
CA GLN A 72 -0.25 7.73 -3.49
C GLN A 72 0.76 7.15 -2.48
N ASN A 73 0.53 7.34 -1.19
CA ASN A 73 1.40 6.78 -0.15
C ASN A 73 1.42 5.25 -0.16
N GLN A 74 0.28 4.59 -0.39
CA GLN A 74 0.26 3.12 -0.52
C GLN A 74 1.10 2.62 -1.70
N ILE A 75 0.95 3.27 -2.87
CA ILE A 75 1.68 2.92 -4.10
C ILE A 75 3.17 3.17 -3.92
N LEU A 76 3.55 4.39 -3.53
CA LEU A 76 4.96 4.78 -3.38
C LEU A 76 5.64 4.01 -2.26
N GLY A 77 4.95 3.73 -1.15
CA GLY A 77 5.48 2.92 -0.06
C GLY A 77 5.80 1.49 -0.54
N SER A 78 4.87 0.88 -1.29
CA SER A 78 5.07 -0.47 -1.84
C SER A 78 6.27 -0.53 -2.78
N ILE A 79 6.40 0.44 -3.68
CA ILE A 79 7.53 0.54 -4.63
C ILE A 79 8.84 0.74 -3.87
N ALA A 80 8.86 1.64 -2.87
CA ALA A 80 10.05 1.88 -2.05
C ALA A 80 10.47 0.65 -1.23
N GLY A 81 9.52 -0.23 -0.87
CA GLY A 81 9.79 -1.53 -0.26
C GLY A 81 10.22 -2.62 -1.24
N GLY A 82 10.35 -2.31 -2.54
CA GLY A 82 10.81 -3.25 -3.58
C GLY A 82 9.71 -4.11 -4.20
N ALA A 83 8.42 -3.78 -4.01
CA ALA A 83 7.35 -4.50 -4.68
C ALA A 83 7.41 -4.33 -6.21
N ASN A 84 7.13 -5.42 -6.94
CA ASN A 84 7.08 -5.44 -8.40
C ASN A 84 5.62 -5.29 -8.89
N GLY A 85 5.04 -4.11 -8.67
CA GLY A 85 3.63 -3.84 -8.93
C GLY A 85 2.73 -4.08 -7.72
N TYR A 86 1.43 -3.90 -7.90
CA TYR A 86 0.41 -3.93 -6.84
C TYR A 86 -0.97 -4.22 -7.44
N GLN A 87 -1.94 -4.57 -6.60
CA GLN A 87 -3.36 -4.68 -6.97
C GLN A 87 -4.21 -3.82 -6.04
N PHE A 88 -5.35 -3.30 -6.51
CA PHE A 88 -6.31 -2.60 -5.65
C PHE A 88 -7.39 -3.56 -5.16
N TRP A 89 -7.68 -3.54 -3.85
CA TRP A 89 -8.78 -4.30 -3.25
C TRP A 89 -9.85 -3.36 -2.74
N GLY A 90 -11.09 -3.55 -3.16
CA GLY A 90 -12.22 -2.75 -2.72
C GLY A 90 -13.41 -2.83 -3.68
N PRO A 91 -14.52 -2.17 -3.36
CA PRO A 91 -15.66 -2.06 -4.25
C PRO A 91 -15.31 -1.24 -5.49
N ILE A 92 -15.80 -1.66 -6.66
CA ILE A 92 -15.45 -1.04 -7.95
C ILE A 92 -15.79 0.47 -8.01
N GLN A 93 -16.79 0.91 -7.26
CA GLN A 93 -17.20 2.31 -7.18
C GLN A 93 -16.11 3.21 -6.57
N GLU A 94 -15.18 2.65 -5.81
CA GLU A 94 -14.06 3.39 -5.23
C GLU A 94 -12.86 3.48 -6.17
N PHE A 95 -12.83 2.70 -7.27
CA PHE A 95 -11.64 2.55 -8.12
C PHE A 95 -11.30 3.80 -8.94
N TYR A 96 -12.19 4.78 -9.04
CA TYR A 96 -11.88 6.05 -9.69
C TYR A 96 -10.76 6.82 -8.98
N ILE A 97 -10.63 6.69 -7.65
CA ILE A 97 -9.57 7.34 -6.87
C ILE A 97 -8.20 6.71 -7.16
N PRO A 98 -7.97 5.40 -6.91
CA PRO A 98 -6.68 4.77 -7.20
C PRO A 98 -6.34 4.80 -8.70
N GLY A 99 -7.33 4.67 -9.59
CA GLY A 99 -7.11 4.77 -11.04
C GLY A 99 -6.58 6.14 -11.48
N ARG A 100 -7.11 7.22 -10.90
CA ARG A 100 -6.60 8.57 -11.17
C ARG A 100 -5.18 8.77 -10.64
N VAL A 101 -4.92 8.36 -9.39
CA VAL A 101 -3.57 8.48 -8.80
C VAL A 101 -2.54 7.67 -9.59
N GLN A 102 -2.89 6.44 -10.00
CA GLN A 102 -2.01 5.63 -10.83
C GLN A 102 -1.68 6.35 -12.16
N LYS A 103 -2.68 6.96 -12.80
CA LYS A 103 -2.45 7.76 -14.01
C LYS A 103 -1.51 8.94 -13.72
N GLU A 104 -1.78 9.74 -12.69
CA GLU A 104 -0.97 10.91 -12.34
C GLU A 104 0.49 10.56 -12.00
N LEU A 105 0.74 9.38 -11.40
CA LEU A 105 2.10 8.95 -11.02
C LEU A 105 2.96 8.43 -12.18
N PHE A 106 2.34 7.88 -13.23
CA PHE A 106 3.04 7.11 -14.27
C PHE A 106 2.71 7.55 -15.70
N THR A 107 2.07 8.71 -15.88
CA THR A 107 1.93 9.34 -17.21
C THR A 107 2.99 10.43 -17.33
N GLU A 108 3.91 10.27 -18.29
CA GLU A 108 4.72 11.36 -18.86
C GLU A 108 3.90 12.15 -19.88
#